data_AF-A0AAX4J8M8-F1
#
_entry.id   AF-A0AAX4J8M8-F1
#
_cell.length_a   1.000
_cell.length_b   1.000
_cell.length_c   1.000
_cell.angle_alpha   90.00
_cell.angle_beta   90.00
_cell.angle_gamma   90.00
#
_symmetry.space_group_name_H-M   'P 1'
#
loop_
_entity.id
_entity.type
_entity.pdbx_description
1 polymer ?
#
loop_
_entity_poly.entity_id
_entity_poly.type
_entity_poly.pdbx_seq_one_letter_code
_entity_poly.pdbx_strand_id
1 'polypeptide(L)'
;MDEINKIYAEIQDLGTLLTDYNVAKTNLKNCDESIKALENKLNSPTKINLENKIQELSKEYADVLNEIKKIDLFTKECYKISEIKTMFEFIFDKDVFIKKCTNFLSSLIYDLYITRDNLVKYFNPENYCIVDLTSEIYKVIKVSNDLNELFNILSNEGRQDIFDKCYNLCKMTFEDILDDVLPDELMIYYDMTHFYLIFASDQTFDLQEEQYFTSISFTNLEFLSNKRNIVNIFYDIFKTNLTQRLLENTINDNSITIANEFFKNTEYFIINVNEWKLDCVMKEVILISKSQKSNKIVETTEKKIYDLIQKVDSNFLPQYISRELFRFLLCMNIYNTIESKRVNKATKIIERGLYKLLMHDEDLFISFADIYLCIRVFPHLPIIPQLTSLRENLFSRITKQATELTKSLQDSLILLKVYFKGKHYDFCESVKKFVPKNSHLSFEITFFNLLYTNIIENILCIKYLPNDKIADISELLRYLLEMSYNIPKESICIYSRFSTLSCIFKNDLPETISDYKAGKLDISKNDLKSLIVLLHKESKTRNTFISSL
;
A
#
# COMPACT_ATOMS: atom_id res chain seq x y z
N MET A 1 8.06 -98.86 -101.23
CA MET A 1 9.30 -98.54 -100.48
C MET A 1 9.20 -97.16 -99.87
N ASP A 2 8.81 -96.13 -100.63
CA ASP A 2 8.72 -94.75 -100.10
C ASP A 2 7.66 -94.51 -99.01
N GLU A 3 6.49 -95.16 -99.08
CA GLU A 3 5.47 -95.05 -98.01
C GLU A 3 5.93 -95.66 -96.68
N ILE A 4 6.68 -96.77 -96.71
CA ILE A 4 7.19 -97.44 -95.51
C ILE A 4 8.25 -96.58 -94.83
N ASN A 5 9.14 -95.94 -95.60
CA ASN A 5 10.15 -95.02 -95.05
C ASN A 5 9.52 -93.78 -94.44
N LYS A 6 8.39 -93.31 -94.99
CA LYS A 6 7.65 -92.15 -94.45
C LYS A 6 7.00 -92.48 -93.10
N ILE A 7 6.36 -93.65 -92.99
CA ILE A 7 5.79 -94.15 -91.73
C ILE A 7 6.89 -94.40 -90.69
N TYR A 8 8.05 -94.93 -91.10
CA TYR A 8 9.18 -95.15 -90.19
C TYR A 8 9.75 -93.84 -89.64
N ALA A 9 9.86 -92.80 -90.47
CA ALA A 9 10.26 -91.46 -90.04
C ALA A 9 9.23 -90.83 -89.09
N GLU A 10 7.93 -90.96 -89.38
CA GLU A 10 6.85 -90.48 -88.49
C GLU A 10 6.84 -91.20 -87.13
N ILE A 11 7.14 -92.50 -87.09
CA ILE A 11 7.28 -93.26 -85.83
C ILE A 11 8.53 -92.83 -85.05
N GLN A 12 9.64 -92.52 -85.73
CA GLN A 12 10.87 -92.06 -85.10
C GLN A 12 10.73 -90.64 -84.50
N ASP A 13 9.91 -89.79 -85.13
CA ASP A 13 9.53 -88.45 -84.65
C ASP A 13 8.59 -88.53 -83.41
N LEU A 14 7.74 -89.56 -83.36
CA LEU A 14 6.85 -89.80 -82.21
C LEU A 14 7.63 -90.27 -80.98
N GLY A 15 8.68 -91.08 -81.18
CA GLY A 15 9.57 -91.51 -80.10
C GLY A 15 10.35 -90.36 -79.46
N THR A 16 10.87 -89.43 -80.26
CA THR A 16 11.55 -88.23 -79.76
C THR A 16 10.60 -87.30 -79.01
N LEU A 17 9.40 -87.04 -79.54
CA LEU A 17 8.35 -86.27 -78.84
C LEU A 17 7.95 -86.84 -77.48
N LEU A 18 7.88 -88.18 -77.36
CA LEU A 18 7.53 -88.84 -76.10
C LEU A 18 8.66 -88.73 -75.06
N THR A 19 9.90 -88.70 -75.54
CA THR A 19 11.09 -88.50 -74.69
C THR A 19 11.12 -87.06 -74.17
N ASP A 20 10.90 -86.08 -75.04
CA ASP A 20 10.83 -84.65 -74.69
C ASP A 20 9.68 -84.35 -73.73
N TYR A 21 8.51 -84.97 -73.95
CA TYR A 21 7.38 -84.86 -73.02
C TYR A 21 7.73 -85.41 -71.62
N ASN A 22 8.40 -86.56 -71.54
CA ASN A 22 8.79 -87.13 -70.25
C ASN A 22 9.85 -86.28 -69.53
N VAL A 23 10.79 -85.69 -70.27
CA VAL A 23 11.78 -84.74 -69.73
C VAL A 23 11.07 -83.49 -69.23
N ALA A 24 10.18 -82.90 -70.02
CA ALA A 24 9.39 -81.73 -69.63
C ALA A 24 8.54 -82.02 -68.39
N LYS A 25 7.87 -83.17 -68.33
CA LYS A 25 7.06 -83.61 -67.17
C LYS A 25 7.90 -83.78 -65.89
N THR A 26 9.13 -84.30 -66.03
CA THR A 26 10.05 -84.45 -64.90
C THR A 26 10.57 -83.10 -64.41
N ASN A 27 10.91 -82.20 -65.34
CA ASN A 27 11.31 -80.82 -65.01
C ASN A 27 10.19 -80.04 -64.33
N LEU A 28 8.94 -80.20 -64.77
CA LEU A 28 7.77 -79.56 -64.17
C LEU A 28 7.58 -80.02 -62.72
N LYS A 29 7.74 -81.32 -62.45
CA LYS A 29 7.69 -81.87 -61.10
C LYS A 29 8.82 -81.32 -60.20
N ASN A 30 10.03 -81.20 -60.72
CA ASN A 30 11.16 -80.62 -59.98
C ASN A 30 10.96 -79.12 -59.68
N CYS A 31 10.35 -78.37 -60.59
CA CYS A 31 9.95 -76.99 -60.36
C CYS A 31 8.89 -76.88 -59.24
N ASP A 32 7.86 -77.73 -59.25
CA ASP A 32 6.83 -77.73 -58.21
C ASP A 32 7.41 -78.05 -56.82
N GLU A 33 8.36 -78.99 -56.74
CA GLU A 33 9.07 -79.30 -55.49
C GLU A 33 9.94 -78.13 -55.01
N SER A 34 10.57 -77.41 -55.93
CA SER A 34 11.37 -76.22 -55.63
C SER A 34 10.51 -75.04 -55.16
N ILE A 35 9.33 -74.84 -55.75
CA ILE A 35 8.35 -73.84 -55.34
C ILE A 35 7.87 -74.13 -53.92
N LYS A 36 7.48 -75.38 -53.62
CA LYS A 36 7.07 -75.77 -52.25
C LYS A 36 8.18 -75.56 -51.22
N ALA A 37 9.43 -75.85 -51.58
CA ALA A 37 10.57 -75.62 -50.69
C ALA A 37 10.80 -74.12 -50.41
N LEU A 38 10.58 -73.26 -51.42
CA LEU A 38 10.66 -71.80 -51.27
C LEU A 38 9.49 -71.25 -50.45
N GLU A 39 8.26 -71.73 -50.67
CA GLU A 39 7.08 -71.36 -49.87
C GLU A 39 7.26 -71.71 -48.39
N ASN A 40 7.82 -72.89 -48.09
CA ASN A 40 8.12 -73.31 -46.72
C ASN A 40 9.24 -72.47 -46.06
N LYS A 41 10.21 -71.98 -46.83
CA LYS A 41 11.22 -71.03 -46.32
C LYS A 41 10.63 -69.65 -46.07
N LEU A 42 9.73 -69.20 -46.94
CA LEU A 42 9.05 -67.89 -46.84
C LEU A 42 8.14 -67.82 -45.61
N ASN A 43 7.45 -68.93 -45.30
CA ASN A 43 6.56 -69.09 -44.14
C ASN A 43 7.27 -69.70 -42.92
N SER A 44 8.60 -69.61 -42.85
CA SER A 44 9.34 -70.18 -41.73
C SER A 44 8.94 -69.52 -40.40
N PRO A 45 8.74 -70.29 -39.32
CA PRO A 45 8.38 -69.77 -38.00
C PRO A 45 9.38 -68.75 -37.44
N THR A 46 10.61 -68.74 -37.96
CA THR A 46 11.66 -67.77 -37.64
C THR A 46 11.31 -66.36 -38.07
N LYS A 47 10.65 -66.17 -39.24
CA LYS A 47 10.24 -64.84 -39.71
C LYS A 47 9.14 -64.25 -38.84
N ILE A 48 8.11 -65.04 -38.55
CA ILE A 48 7.00 -64.63 -37.68
C ILE A 48 7.50 -64.29 -36.26
N ASN A 49 8.45 -65.08 -35.73
CA ASN A 49 9.07 -64.77 -34.43
C ASN A 49 9.88 -63.45 -34.45
N LEU A 50 10.59 -63.16 -35.54
CA LEU A 50 11.32 -61.89 -35.68
C LEU A 50 10.37 -60.71 -35.77
N GLU A 51 9.27 -60.83 -36.52
CA GLU A 51 8.24 -59.79 -36.62
C GLU A 51 7.58 -59.50 -35.26
N ASN A 52 7.22 -60.55 -34.51
CA ASN A 52 6.69 -60.40 -33.15
C ASN A 52 7.70 -59.73 -32.22
N LYS A 53 8.99 -60.11 -32.31
CA LYS A 53 10.04 -59.54 -31.46
C LYS A 53 10.34 -58.07 -31.81
N ILE A 54 10.24 -57.70 -33.08
CA ILE A 54 10.31 -56.29 -33.52
C ILE A 54 9.13 -55.50 -32.94
N GLN A 55 7.92 -56.05 -32.93
CA GLN A 55 6.76 -55.39 -32.31
C GLN A 55 6.91 -55.24 -30.80
N GLU A 56 7.37 -56.28 -30.08
CA GLU A 56 7.64 -56.21 -28.64
C GLU A 56 8.69 -55.14 -28.32
N LEU A 57 9.83 -55.15 -29.02
CA LEU A 57 10.88 -54.15 -28.83
C LEU A 57 10.41 -52.73 -29.19
N SER A 58 9.55 -52.58 -30.20
CA SER A 58 8.98 -51.27 -30.55
C SER A 58 8.06 -50.75 -29.45
N LYS A 59 7.31 -51.65 -28.79
CA LYS A 59 6.47 -51.32 -27.64
C LYS A 59 7.31 -50.94 -26.43
N GLU A 60 8.32 -51.74 -26.07
CA GLU A 60 9.24 -51.43 -24.97
C GLU A 60 9.97 -50.10 -25.19
N TYR A 61 10.42 -49.83 -26.42
CA TYR A 61 11.06 -48.57 -26.76
C TYR A 61 10.12 -47.36 -26.56
N ALA A 62 8.85 -47.50 -26.95
CA ALA A 62 7.85 -46.46 -26.71
C ALA A 62 7.58 -46.25 -25.21
N ASP A 63 7.55 -47.32 -24.43
CA ASP A 63 7.36 -47.27 -22.98
C ASP A 63 8.54 -46.56 -22.29
N VAL A 64 9.78 -46.87 -22.68
CA VAL A 64 10.99 -46.20 -22.17
C VAL A 64 11.01 -44.72 -22.54
N LEU A 65 10.64 -44.35 -23.77
CA LEU A 65 10.54 -42.94 -24.16
C LEU A 65 9.50 -42.17 -23.33
N ASN A 66 8.37 -42.81 -22.99
CA ASN A 66 7.36 -42.21 -22.12
C ASN A 66 7.87 -42.03 -20.69
N GLU A 67 8.60 -43.00 -20.15
CA GLU A 67 9.25 -42.89 -18.82
C GLU A 67 10.28 -41.75 -18.79
N ILE A 68 11.13 -41.62 -19.82
CA ILE A 68 12.10 -40.53 -19.93
C ILE A 68 11.37 -39.17 -19.95
N LYS A 69 10.30 -39.03 -20.75
CA LYS A 69 9.50 -37.80 -20.80
C LYS A 69 8.89 -37.45 -19.44
N LYS A 70 8.36 -38.43 -18.71
CA LYS A 70 7.84 -38.22 -17.34
C LYS A 70 8.94 -37.66 -16.44
N ILE A 71 10.11 -38.30 -16.38
CA ILE A 71 11.24 -37.86 -15.54
C ILE A 71 11.67 -36.43 -15.91
N ASP A 72 11.71 -36.11 -17.20
CA ASP A 72 12.10 -34.78 -17.67
C ASP A 72 11.12 -33.69 -17.22
N LEU A 73 9.80 -33.96 -17.34
CA LEU A 73 8.74 -33.04 -16.88
C LEU A 73 8.73 -32.86 -15.35
N PHE A 74 9.09 -33.89 -14.58
CA PHE A 74 9.22 -33.78 -13.12
C PHE A 74 10.42 -32.93 -12.70
N THR A 75 11.52 -32.98 -13.45
CA THR A 75 12.80 -32.38 -13.04
C THR A 75 13.04 -30.99 -13.61
N LYS A 76 12.68 -30.71 -14.87
CA LYS A 76 12.94 -29.43 -15.54
C LYS A 76 11.79 -28.44 -15.40
N GLU A 77 12.10 -27.16 -15.41
CA GLU A 77 11.10 -26.09 -15.49
C GLU A 77 10.39 -26.11 -16.87
N CYS A 78 9.11 -25.72 -16.86
CA CYS A 78 8.31 -25.63 -18.07
C CYS A 78 8.40 -24.21 -18.63
N TYR A 79 8.75 -24.10 -19.91
CA TYR A 79 8.89 -22.84 -20.64
C TYR A 79 7.95 -22.74 -21.83
N LYS A 80 7.17 -23.80 -22.12
CA LYS A 80 6.20 -23.82 -23.21
C LYS A 80 4.84 -24.30 -22.74
N ILE A 81 3.78 -23.74 -23.33
CA ILE A 81 2.40 -24.17 -23.07
C ILE A 81 2.18 -25.65 -23.40
N SER A 82 2.88 -26.19 -24.40
CA SER A 82 2.83 -27.61 -24.76
C SER A 82 3.33 -28.52 -23.64
N GLU A 83 4.35 -28.10 -22.88
CA GLU A 83 4.90 -28.87 -21.76
C GLU A 83 3.88 -28.93 -20.62
N ILE A 84 3.21 -27.81 -20.34
CA ILE A 84 2.11 -27.75 -19.38
C ILE A 84 0.95 -28.67 -19.80
N LYS A 85 0.57 -28.69 -21.09
CA LYS A 85 -0.44 -29.64 -21.62
C LYS A 85 -0.02 -31.08 -21.37
N THR A 86 1.22 -31.43 -21.71
CA THR A 86 1.74 -32.78 -21.53
C THR A 86 1.84 -33.17 -20.05
N MET A 87 2.10 -32.22 -19.15
CA MET A 87 2.09 -32.51 -17.70
C MET A 87 0.75 -33.05 -17.21
N PHE A 88 -0.39 -32.59 -17.76
CA PHE A 88 -1.72 -33.08 -17.34
C PHE A 88 -1.88 -34.59 -17.57
N GLU A 89 -1.19 -35.15 -18.56
CA GLU A 89 -1.27 -36.58 -18.89
C GLU A 89 -0.42 -37.44 -17.93
N PHE A 90 0.58 -36.87 -17.27
CA PHE A 90 1.64 -37.62 -16.61
C PHE A 90 1.84 -37.33 -15.12
N ILE A 91 1.44 -36.13 -14.65
CA ILE A 91 1.72 -35.67 -13.29
C ILE A 91 0.42 -35.55 -12.50
N PHE A 92 0.27 -36.40 -11.50
CA PHE A 92 -0.88 -36.40 -10.59
C PHE A 92 -0.62 -35.64 -9.28
N ASP A 93 0.64 -35.31 -8.99
CA ASP A 93 1.01 -34.52 -7.80
C ASP A 93 0.61 -33.06 -7.99
N LYS A 94 -0.34 -32.62 -7.15
CA LYS A 94 -0.91 -31.27 -7.18
C LYS A 94 0.10 -30.18 -6.86
N ASP A 95 1.02 -30.41 -5.92
CA ASP A 95 1.95 -29.38 -5.47
C ASP A 95 3.05 -29.13 -6.50
N VAL A 96 3.51 -30.21 -7.16
CA VAL A 96 4.40 -30.12 -8.33
C VAL A 96 3.70 -29.34 -9.45
N PHE A 97 2.44 -29.65 -9.71
CA PHE A 97 1.66 -28.98 -10.75
C PHE A 97 1.52 -27.48 -10.51
N ILE A 98 1.18 -27.09 -9.27
CA ILE A 98 1.07 -25.69 -8.87
C ILE A 98 2.40 -24.98 -9.08
N LYS A 99 3.50 -25.53 -8.55
CA LYS A 99 4.83 -24.90 -8.65
C LYS A 99 5.24 -24.66 -10.11
N LYS A 100 5.05 -25.65 -10.98
CA LYS A 100 5.37 -25.53 -12.41
C LYS A 100 4.49 -24.51 -13.12
N CYS A 101 3.19 -24.50 -12.84
CA CYS A 101 2.27 -23.53 -13.42
C CYS A 101 2.59 -22.09 -12.97
N THR A 102 2.93 -21.88 -11.69
CA THR A 102 3.30 -20.55 -11.18
C THR A 102 4.63 -20.07 -11.74
N ASN A 103 5.61 -20.96 -11.88
CA ASN A 103 6.90 -20.64 -12.49
C ASN A 103 6.73 -20.29 -13.98
N PHE A 104 5.97 -21.10 -14.71
CA PHE A 104 5.65 -20.82 -16.10
C PHE A 104 4.93 -19.48 -16.23
N LEU A 105 3.90 -19.21 -15.41
CA LEU A 105 3.17 -17.93 -15.40
C LEU A 105 4.10 -16.73 -15.20
N SER A 106 5.05 -16.84 -14.27
CA SER A 106 6.03 -15.79 -14.00
C SER A 106 6.95 -15.50 -15.21
N SER A 107 7.12 -16.48 -16.10
CA SER A 107 7.85 -16.32 -17.36
C SER A 107 7.02 -15.74 -18.52
N LEU A 108 5.73 -15.45 -18.30
CA LEU A 108 4.83 -14.93 -19.34
C LEU A 108 4.64 -13.41 -19.26
N ILE A 109 5.04 -12.79 -18.16
CA ILE A 109 4.88 -11.35 -17.91
C ILE A 109 6.27 -10.79 -17.64
N TYR A 110 6.68 -9.81 -18.45
CA TYR A 110 7.93 -9.10 -18.28
C TYR A 110 7.64 -7.61 -18.18
N ASP A 111 8.26 -6.94 -17.21
CA ASP A 111 8.29 -5.49 -17.14
C ASP A 111 9.66 -4.96 -17.61
N LEU A 112 9.60 -3.95 -18.47
CA LEU A 112 10.75 -3.32 -19.09
C LEU A 112 10.56 -1.81 -19.04
N TYR A 113 11.65 -1.06 -19.12
CA TYR A 113 11.62 0.39 -19.27
C TYR A 113 12.26 0.78 -20.59
N ILE A 114 11.67 1.78 -21.27
CA ILE A 114 12.18 2.32 -22.52
C ILE A 114 12.21 3.84 -22.47
N THR A 115 13.25 4.42 -23.07
CA THR A 115 13.32 5.87 -23.32
C THR A 115 12.32 6.29 -24.39
N ARG A 116 11.87 7.54 -24.37
CA ARG A 116 11.02 8.14 -25.40
C ARG A 116 11.55 7.91 -26.83
N ASP A 117 12.84 8.08 -27.08
CA ASP A 117 13.43 7.90 -28.41
C ASP A 117 13.24 6.46 -28.93
N ASN A 118 13.46 5.48 -28.06
CA ASN A 118 13.22 4.07 -28.38
C ASN A 118 11.72 3.75 -28.53
N LEU A 119 10.84 4.37 -27.73
CA LEU A 119 9.39 4.24 -27.93
C LEU A 119 8.99 4.72 -29.34
N VAL A 120 9.46 5.90 -29.75
CA VAL A 120 9.20 6.46 -31.08
C VAL A 120 9.78 5.56 -32.17
N LYS A 121 11.01 5.08 -32.00
CA LYS A 121 11.69 4.19 -32.96
C LYS A 121 10.93 2.87 -33.19
N TYR A 122 10.44 2.24 -32.13
CA TYR A 122 9.91 0.87 -32.20
C TYR A 122 8.38 0.78 -32.26
N PHE A 123 7.67 1.68 -31.60
CA PHE A 123 6.20 1.64 -31.48
C PHE A 123 5.50 2.74 -32.30
N ASN A 124 6.23 3.80 -32.65
CA ASN A 124 5.76 4.91 -33.48
C ASN A 124 4.35 5.45 -33.08
N PRO A 125 4.16 5.83 -31.80
CA PRO A 125 2.85 6.24 -31.26
C PRO A 125 2.25 7.49 -31.93
N GLU A 126 3.08 8.38 -32.48
CA GLU A 126 2.65 9.66 -33.09
C GLU A 126 1.70 9.46 -34.29
N ASN A 127 1.75 8.30 -34.94
CA ASN A 127 0.88 7.97 -36.07
C ASN A 127 -0.52 7.48 -35.66
N TYR A 128 -0.71 7.11 -34.40
CA TYR A 128 -1.91 6.39 -33.94
C TYR A 128 -2.57 7.00 -32.70
N CYS A 129 -1.82 7.77 -31.92
CA CYS A 129 -2.25 8.32 -30.65
C CYS A 129 -2.13 9.85 -30.64
N ILE A 130 -3.17 10.53 -30.13
CA ILE A 130 -3.08 11.92 -29.66
C ILE A 130 -2.61 11.90 -28.20
N VAL A 131 -1.54 11.15 -27.92
CA VAL A 131 -1.00 11.05 -26.55
C VAL A 131 0.19 11.99 -26.49
N ASP A 132 0.13 12.97 -25.60
CA ASP A 132 1.23 13.88 -25.33
C ASP A 132 2.38 13.09 -24.72
N LEU A 133 3.44 12.85 -25.50
CA LEU A 133 4.63 12.12 -25.07
C LEU A 133 5.51 13.00 -24.16
N THR A 134 5.04 13.24 -22.94
CA THR A 134 5.69 14.16 -22.01
C THR A 134 6.77 13.52 -21.15
N SER A 135 6.73 12.19 -20.96
CA SER A 135 7.73 11.49 -20.16
C SER A 135 8.99 11.16 -20.96
N GLU A 136 10.12 11.19 -20.28
CA GLU A 136 11.40 10.72 -20.82
C GLU A 136 11.46 9.19 -20.85
N ILE A 137 10.76 8.52 -19.92
CA ILE A 137 10.79 7.07 -19.72
C ILE A 137 9.38 6.50 -19.64
N TYR A 138 9.19 5.37 -20.31
CA TYR A 138 7.95 4.62 -20.35
C TYR A 138 8.18 3.21 -19.82
N LYS A 139 7.21 2.70 -19.06
CA LYS A 139 7.17 1.31 -18.62
C LYS A 139 6.42 0.49 -19.67
N VAL A 140 6.99 -0.65 -20.04
CA VAL A 140 6.46 -1.60 -21.01
C VAL A 140 6.22 -2.92 -20.32
N ILE A 141 4.96 -3.35 -20.25
CA ILE A 141 4.60 -4.69 -19.79
C ILE A 141 4.41 -5.57 -21.02
N LYS A 142 5.32 -6.51 -21.23
CA LYS A 142 5.22 -7.53 -22.27
C LYS A 142 4.54 -8.77 -21.71
N VAL A 143 3.38 -9.11 -22.27
CA VAL A 143 2.55 -10.22 -21.83
C VAL A 143 2.40 -11.24 -22.96
N SER A 144 2.78 -12.49 -22.71
CA SER A 144 2.64 -13.58 -23.69
C SER A 144 1.17 -13.94 -23.92
N ASN A 145 0.82 -14.22 -25.18
CA ASN A 145 -0.50 -14.74 -25.54
C ASN A 145 -0.78 -16.11 -24.89
N ASP A 146 0.26 -16.88 -24.54
CA ASP A 146 0.15 -18.17 -23.85
C ASP A 146 -0.50 -18.03 -22.45
N LEU A 147 -0.51 -16.84 -21.85
CA LEU A 147 -1.12 -16.61 -20.54
C LEU A 147 -2.62 -16.91 -20.56
N ASN A 148 -3.32 -16.48 -21.59
CA ASN A 148 -4.76 -16.76 -21.72
C ASN A 148 -5.02 -18.24 -22.01
N GLU A 149 -4.09 -18.90 -22.73
CA GLU A 149 -4.15 -20.33 -23.01
C GLU A 149 -3.91 -21.18 -21.76
N LEU A 150 -2.97 -20.79 -20.89
CA LEU A 150 -2.73 -21.42 -19.60
C LEU A 150 -4.02 -21.47 -18.77
N PHE A 151 -4.72 -20.34 -18.66
CA PHE A 151 -5.99 -20.27 -17.94
C PHE A 151 -7.08 -21.14 -18.58
N ASN A 152 -7.15 -21.20 -19.91
CA ASN A 152 -8.10 -22.09 -20.60
C ASN A 152 -7.84 -23.57 -20.27
N ILE A 153 -6.57 -23.99 -20.28
CA ILE A 153 -6.21 -25.38 -19.98
C ILE A 153 -6.57 -25.72 -18.52
N LEU A 154 -6.18 -24.84 -17.58
CA LEU A 154 -6.45 -25.05 -16.15
C LEU A 154 -7.96 -25.12 -15.84
N SER A 155 -8.77 -24.33 -16.56
CA SER A 155 -10.23 -24.34 -16.44
C SER A 155 -10.86 -25.61 -17.03
N ASN A 156 -10.44 -26.01 -18.23
CA ASN A 156 -11.00 -27.17 -18.95
C ASN A 156 -10.69 -28.50 -18.26
N GLU A 157 -9.51 -28.64 -17.64
CA GLU A 157 -9.07 -29.86 -16.95
C GLU A 157 -9.66 -29.99 -15.52
N GLY A 158 -10.59 -29.12 -15.12
CA GLY A 158 -11.31 -29.22 -13.85
C GLY A 158 -10.44 -28.99 -12.60
N ARG A 159 -9.30 -28.29 -12.72
CA ARG A 159 -8.34 -28.02 -11.64
C ARG A 159 -8.52 -26.61 -11.05
N GLN A 160 -9.72 -26.33 -10.53
CA GLN A 160 -10.08 -24.98 -10.05
C GLN A 160 -9.08 -24.42 -9.02
N ASP A 161 -8.61 -25.23 -8.07
CA ASP A 161 -7.66 -24.76 -7.05
C ASP A 161 -6.33 -24.25 -7.63
N ILE A 162 -5.87 -24.85 -8.75
CA ILE A 162 -4.62 -24.46 -9.41
C ILE A 162 -4.88 -23.20 -10.25
N PHE A 163 -6.02 -23.16 -10.93
CA PHE A 163 -6.50 -21.98 -11.63
C PHE A 163 -6.54 -20.77 -10.69
N ASP A 164 -7.21 -20.89 -9.53
CA ASP A 164 -7.37 -19.80 -8.56
C ASP A 164 -6.01 -19.30 -8.04
N LYS A 165 -5.07 -20.20 -7.76
CA LYS A 165 -3.69 -19.82 -7.36
C LYS A 165 -2.96 -19.05 -8.46
N CYS A 166 -3.00 -19.53 -9.70
CA CYS A 166 -2.35 -18.85 -10.83
C CYS A 166 -3.03 -17.51 -11.14
N TYR A 167 -4.36 -17.45 -11.05
CA TYR A 167 -5.15 -16.24 -11.27
C TYR A 167 -4.81 -15.18 -10.23
N ASN A 168 -4.76 -15.55 -8.95
CA ASN A 168 -4.38 -14.63 -7.88
C ASN A 168 -2.93 -14.14 -8.00
N LEU A 169 -2.00 -15.02 -8.38
CA LEU A 169 -0.60 -14.61 -8.62
C LEU A 169 -0.50 -13.62 -9.79
N CYS A 170 -1.23 -13.88 -10.88
CA CYS A 170 -1.34 -12.98 -12.02
C CYS A 170 -1.91 -11.62 -11.61
N LYS A 171 -3.00 -11.63 -10.83
CA LYS A 171 -3.65 -10.43 -10.31
C LYS A 171 -2.69 -9.61 -9.45
N MET A 172 -2.02 -10.22 -8.48
CA MET A 172 -1.02 -9.53 -7.65
C MET A 172 0.13 -8.94 -8.48
N THR A 173 0.58 -9.67 -9.50
CA THR A 173 1.65 -9.20 -10.41
C THR A 173 1.20 -7.96 -11.18
N PHE A 174 -0.01 -7.98 -11.75
CA PHE A 174 -0.54 -6.82 -12.47
C PHE A 174 -0.89 -5.66 -11.52
N GLU A 175 -1.40 -5.92 -10.31
CA GLU A 175 -1.69 -4.90 -9.30
C GLU A 175 -0.43 -4.11 -8.92
N ASP A 176 0.69 -4.80 -8.73
CA ASP A 176 1.98 -4.16 -8.42
C ASP A 176 2.54 -3.38 -9.63
N ILE A 177 2.42 -3.94 -10.84
CA ILE A 177 3.01 -3.33 -12.04
C ILE A 177 2.21 -2.10 -12.51
N LEU A 178 0.87 -2.15 -12.43
CA LEU A 178 -0.08 -1.13 -12.88
C LEU A 178 -0.59 -0.25 -11.72
N ASP A 179 0.17 -0.14 -10.63
CA ASP A 179 -0.19 0.71 -9.50
C ASP A 179 -0.49 2.14 -9.97
N ASP A 180 -1.62 2.68 -9.53
CA ASP A 180 -2.14 4.00 -9.89
C ASP A 180 -2.45 4.24 -11.39
N VAL A 181 -2.24 3.30 -12.31
CA VAL A 181 -2.49 3.51 -13.76
C VAL A 181 -3.99 3.45 -14.12
N LEU A 182 -4.44 4.35 -15.00
CA LEU A 182 -5.81 4.32 -15.55
C LEU A 182 -5.85 3.79 -17.00
N PRO A 183 -7.01 3.27 -17.47
CA PRO A 183 -7.14 2.72 -18.82
C PRO A 183 -6.75 3.71 -19.91
N ASP A 184 -7.13 4.98 -19.78
CA ASP A 184 -6.89 6.04 -20.77
C ASP A 184 -5.42 6.48 -20.89
N GLU A 185 -4.57 6.00 -19.98
CA GLU A 185 -3.13 6.28 -19.96
C GLU A 185 -2.31 5.19 -20.64
N LEU A 186 -2.97 4.09 -21.06
CA LEU A 186 -2.34 2.93 -21.66
C LEU A 186 -2.34 3.00 -23.17
N MET A 187 -1.16 2.83 -23.75
CA MET A 187 -1.01 2.47 -25.15
C MET A 187 -0.87 0.96 -25.26
N ILE A 188 -1.66 0.34 -26.14
CA ILE A 188 -1.65 -1.11 -26.34
C ILE A 188 -1.11 -1.44 -27.72
N TYR A 189 -0.17 -2.37 -27.73
CA TYR A 189 0.37 -2.92 -28.95
C TYR A 189 0.37 -4.44 -28.91
N TYR A 190 0.48 -5.08 -30.06
CA TYR A 190 0.57 -6.53 -30.13
C TYR A 190 1.44 -7.00 -31.28
N ASP A 191 1.97 -8.20 -31.12
CA ASP A 191 2.57 -9.01 -32.17
C ASP A 191 1.92 -10.41 -32.18
N MET A 192 2.48 -11.34 -32.96
CA MET A 192 1.97 -12.72 -33.06
C MET A 192 1.98 -13.49 -31.74
N THR A 193 2.87 -13.13 -30.83
CA THR A 193 3.23 -13.88 -29.62
C THR A 193 2.92 -13.13 -28.32
N HIS A 194 2.93 -11.80 -28.33
CA HIS A 194 2.78 -10.97 -27.14
C HIS A 194 1.84 -9.79 -27.40
N PHE A 195 1.31 -9.24 -26.30
CA PHE A 195 0.79 -7.88 -26.27
C PHE A 195 1.59 -7.04 -25.27
N TYR A 196 1.63 -5.74 -25.52
CA TYR A 196 2.44 -4.78 -24.82
C TYR A 196 1.52 -3.69 -24.24
N LEU A 197 1.63 -3.45 -22.94
CA LEU A 197 0.97 -2.34 -22.26
C LEU A 197 2.04 -1.28 -21.96
N ILE A 198 1.86 -0.06 -22.45
CA ILE A 198 2.84 1.00 -22.32
C ILE A 198 2.20 2.22 -21.66
N PHE A 199 2.83 2.74 -20.61
CA PHE A 199 2.41 3.95 -19.90
C PHE A 199 3.63 4.72 -19.40
N ALA A 200 3.43 6.00 -19.08
CA ALA A 200 4.47 6.88 -18.57
C ALA A 200 5.01 6.37 -17.23
N SER A 201 6.33 6.49 -17.02
CA SER A 201 6.97 6.23 -15.73
C SER A 201 7.55 7.51 -15.16
N ASP A 202 7.38 7.71 -13.86
CA ASP A 202 8.00 8.81 -13.10
C ASP A 202 9.44 8.49 -12.67
N GLN A 203 9.93 7.28 -12.95
CA GLN A 203 11.26 6.83 -12.55
C GLN A 203 12.31 7.29 -13.56
N THR A 204 13.46 7.76 -13.05
CA THR A 204 14.62 8.10 -13.87
C THR A 204 15.60 6.91 -13.86
N PHE A 205 15.76 6.26 -15.00
CA PHE A 205 16.71 5.17 -15.20
C PHE A 205 17.75 5.57 -16.25
N ASP A 206 19.02 5.23 -15.98
CA ASP A 206 20.06 5.24 -17.01
C ASP A 206 19.97 3.93 -17.81
N LEU A 207 19.11 3.93 -18.83
CA LEU A 207 18.90 2.76 -19.69
C LEU A 207 19.95 2.74 -20.79
N GLN A 208 21.02 1.99 -20.57
CA GLN A 208 22.11 1.81 -21.55
C GLN A 208 21.89 0.66 -22.53
N GLU A 209 20.88 -0.20 -22.33
CA GLU A 209 20.66 -1.38 -23.16
C GLU A 209 19.68 -1.11 -24.32
N GLU A 210 20.11 -1.44 -25.55
CA GLU A 210 19.23 -1.49 -26.72
C GLU A 210 18.22 -2.64 -26.58
N GLN A 211 16.96 -2.31 -26.32
CA GLN A 211 15.86 -3.27 -26.42
C GLN A 211 15.39 -3.36 -27.87
N TYR A 212 15.26 -4.59 -28.40
CA TYR A 212 14.80 -4.83 -29.77
C TYR A 212 13.35 -5.31 -29.78
N PHE A 213 12.53 -4.62 -30.57
CA PHE A 213 11.15 -4.94 -30.84
C PHE A 213 10.94 -5.09 -32.35
N THR A 214 10.25 -6.13 -32.80
CA THR A 214 10.04 -6.40 -34.23
C THR A 214 8.56 -6.51 -34.56
N SER A 215 8.13 -5.82 -35.62
CA SER A 215 6.82 -6.00 -36.29
C SER A 215 5.60 -5.84 -35.37
N ILE A 216 5.59 -4.76 -34.58
CA ILE A 216 4.53 -4.47 -33.61
C ILE A 216 3.42 -3.64 -34.25
N SER A 217 2.16 -3.96 -33.94
CA SER A 217 0.97 -3.22 -34.41
C SER A 217 0.23 -2.57 -33.25
N PHE A 218 -0.21 -1.32 -33.44
CA PHE A 218 -1.06 -0.62 -32.48
C PHE A 218 -2.47 -1.25 -32.43
N THR A 219 -3.07 -1.28 -31.24
CA THR A 219 -4.46 -1.68 -31.04
C THR A 219 -5.13 -0.86 -29.95
N ASN A 220 -6.46 -0.77 -30.00
CA ASN A 220 -7.22 -0.02 -29.00
C ASN A 220 -7.38 -0.82 -27.69
N LEU A 221 -7.75 -0.13 -26.61
CA LEU A 221 -8.07 -0.69 -25.29
C LEU A 221 -9.07 -1.85 -25.33
N GLU A 222 -10.04 -1.81 -26.26
CA GLU A 222 -11.02 -2.89 -26.49
C GLU A 222 -10.36 -4.25 -26.78
N PHE A 223 -9.10 -4.28 -27.22
CA PHE A 223 -8.35 -5.52 -27.39
C PHE A 223 -8.23 -6.32 -26.09
N LEU A 224 -8.09 -5.66 -24.93
CA LEU A 224 -8.02 -6.34 -23.64
C LEU A 224 -9.35 -7.04 -23.32
N SER A 225 -10.47 -6.49 -23.76
CA SER A 225 -11.79 -7.09 -23.60
C SER A 225 -11.92 -8.44 -24.31
N ASN A 226 -11.11 -8.69 -25.34
CA ASN A 226 -11.07 -9.99 -26.04
C ASN A 226 -10.28 -11.07 -25.28
N LYS A 227 -9.58 -10.72 -24.20
CA LYS A 227 -8.77 -11.66 -23.40
C LYS A 227 -9.60 -12.22 -22.23
N ARG A 228 -10.51 -13.13 -22.56
CA ARG A 228 -11.58 -13.67 -21.69
C ARG A 228 -11.16 -13.97 -20.24
N ASN A 229 -9.99 -14.55 -20.00
CA ASN A 229 -9.59 -14.98 -18.65
C ASN A 229 -8.87 -13.90 -17.84
N ILE A 230 -8.29 -12.88 -18.48
CA ILE A 230 -7.48 -11.85 -17.81
C ILE A 230 -8.16 -10.48 -17.78
N VAL A 231 -9.21 -10.28 -18.57
CA VAL A 231 -9.92 -8.99 -18.62
C VAL A 231 -10.48 -8.56 -17.25
N ASN A 232 -10.98 -9.51 -16.45
CA ASN A 232 -11.51 -9.21 -15.12
C ASN A 232 -10.42 -8.71 -14.16
N ILE A 233 -9.17 -9.16 -14.33
CA ILE A 233 -8.02 -8.64 -13.57
C ILE A 233 -7.83 -7.15 -13.87
N PHE A 234 -7.84 -6.78 -15.16
CA PHE A 234 -7.74 -5.37 -15.56
C PHE A 234 -8.93 -4.54 -15.05
N TYR A 235 -10.16 -5.08 -15.11
CA TYR A 235 -11.33 -4.37 -14.58
C TYR A 235 -11.22 -4.10 -13.08
N ASP A 236 -10.81 -5.09 -12.30
CA ASP A 236 -10.57 -4.93 -10.86
C ASP A 236 -9.53 -3.84 -10.58
N ILE A 237 -8.35 -3.96 -11.19
CA ILE A 237 -7.22 -3.05 -10.98
C ILE A 237 -7.62 -1.61 -11.32
N PHE A 238 -8.11 -1.38 -12.54
CA PHE A 238 -8.44 -0.04 -12.98
C PHE A 238 -9.60 0.56 -12.18
N LYS A 239 -10.55 -0.27 -11.70
CA LYS A 239 -11.62 0.21 -10.84
C LYS A 239 -11.08 0.65 -9.47
N THR A 240 -10.13 -0.10 -8.92
CA THR A 240 -9.44 0.26 -7.67
C THR A 240 -8.64 1.54 -7.85
N ASN A 241 -7.81 1.64 -8.89
CA ASN A 241 -7.00 2.83 -9.18
C ASN A 241 -7.88 4.07 -9.41
N LEU A 242 -8.98 3.93 -10.17
CA LEU A 242 -9.95 5.02 -10.37
C LEU A 242 -10.56 5.51 -9.05
N THR A 243 -10.85 4.58 -8.14
CA THR A 243 -11.38 4.92 -6.80
C THR A 243 -10.32 5.61 -5.96
N GLN A 244 -9.06 5.14 -5.99
CA GLN A 244 -7.96 5.73 -5.26
C GLN A 244 -7.66 7.16 -5.74
N ARG A 245 -7.49 7.36 -7.04
CA ARG A 245 -7.25 8.70 -7.62
C ARG A 245 -8.38 9.68 -7.35
N LEU A 246 -9.64 9.21 -7.34
CA LEU A 246 -10.76 10.02 -6.89
C LEU A 246 -10.55 10.48 -5.44
N LEU A 247 -10.29 9.55 -4.51
CA LEU A 247 -10.14 9.85 -3.09
C LEU A 247 -8.89 10.68 -2.77
N GLU A 248 -7.85 10.60 -3.60
CA GLU A 248 -6.65 11.43 -3.51
C GLU A 248 -6.79 12.81 -4.17
N ASN A 249 -7.95 13.08 -4.76
CA ASN A 249 -8.28 14.30 -5.50
C ASN A 249 -7.27 14.60 -6.63
N THR A 250 -6.81 13.55 -7.33
CA THR A 250 -5.83 13.64 -8.43
C THR A 250 -6.46 13.49 -9.82
N ILE A 251 -7.77 13.24 -9.89
CA ILE A 251 -8.51 13.03 -11.14
C ILE A 251 -9.68 14.01 -11.27
N ASN A 252 -9.99 14.41 -12.50
CA ASN A 252 -11.15 15.25 -12.83
C ASN A 252 -12.29 14.44 -13.46
N ASP A 253 -13.46 15.08 -13.61
CA ASP A 253 -14.68 14.43 -14.10
C ASP A 253 -14.58 13.94 -15.55
N ASN A 254 -13.79 14.63 -16.38
CA ASN A 254 -13.57 14.21 -17.77
C ASN A 254 -12.75 12.92 -17.80
N SER A 255 -11.64 12.84 -17.05
CA SER A 255 -10.83 11.63 -16.93
C SER A 255 -11.62 10.47 -16.35
N ILE A 256 -12.49 10.70 -15.35
CA ILE A 256 -13.41 9.66 -14.86
C ILE A 256 -14.31 9.15 -15.98
N THR A 257 -14.84 10.04 -16.81
CA THR A 257 -15.75 9.67 -17.91
C THR A 257 -15.02 8.86 -18.99
N ILE A 258 -13.80 9.27 -19.38
CA ILE A 258 -12.97 8.57 -20.37
C ILE A 258 -12.59 7.19 -19.85
N ALA A 259 -12.07 7.09 -18.63
CA ALA A 259 -11.73 5.80 -18.00
C ALA A 259 -12.96 4.89 -17.88
N ASN A 260 -14.14 5.46 -17.61
CA ASN A 260 -15.37 4.69 -17.44
C ASN A 260 -15.89 4.04 -18.74
N GLU A 261 -15.56 4.57 -19.92
CA GLU A 261 -15.91 3.93 -21.19
C GLU A 261 -15.26 2.54 -21.33
N PHE A 262 -14.09 2.31 -20.73
CA PHE A 262 -13.46 0.98 -20.72
C PHE A 262 -14.32 -0.09 -20.03
N PHE A 263 -15.13 0.31 -19.05
CA PHE A 263 -16.01 -0.62 -18.31
C PHE A 263 -17.35 -0.85 -19.00
N LYS A 264 -17.61 -0.27 -20.16
CA LYS A 264 -18.92 -0.31 -20.83
C LYS A 264 -19.38 -1.76 -21.07
N ASN A 265 -20.66 -2.02 -20.81
CA ASN A 265 -21.29 -3.34 -20.88
C ASN A 265 -20.77 -4.36 -19.85
N THR A 266 -20.11 -3.91 -18.78
CA THR A 266 -19.64 -4.76 -17.67
C THR A 266 -20.30 -4.35 -16.36
N GLU A 267 -20.17 -5.19 -15.33
CA GLU A 267 -20.62 -4.86 -13.96
C GLU A 267 -19.84 -3.70 -13.32
N TYR A 268 -18.64 -3.39 -13.84
CA TYR A 268 -17.78 -2.32 -13.34
C TYR A 268 -18.21 -0.93 -13.83
N PHE A 269 -19.09 -0.88 -14.83
CA PHE A 269 -19.56 0.37 -15.45
C PHE A 269 -20.26 1.29 -14.46
N ILE A 270 -19.82 2.54 -14.41
CA ILE A 270 -20.44 3.56 -13.56
C ILE A 270 -21.60 4.19 -14.34
N ILE A 271 -22.83 3.75 -14.04
CA ILE A 271 -24.04 4.32 -14.64
C ILE A 271 -24.27 5.76 -14.16
N ASN A 272 -24.03 6.02 -12.87
CA ASN A 272 -24.19 7.34 -12.27
C ASN A 272 -22.93 7.72 -11.50
N VAL A 273 -22.13 8.61 -12.08
CA VAL A 273 -20.85 9.06 -11.54
C VAL A 273 -21.01 9.74 -10.19
N ASN A 274 -22.04 10.58 -10.01
CA ASN A 274 -22.27 11.29 -8.74
C ASN A 274 -22.64 10.33 -7.61
N GLU A 275 -23.49 9.34 -7.88
CA GLU A 275 -23.84 8.31 -6.89
C GLU A 275 -22.63 7.42 -6.55
N TRP A 276 -21.83 7.05 -7.55
CA TRP A 276 -20.61 6.28 -7.33
C TRP A 276 -19.56 7.04 -6.52
N LYS A 277 -19.32 8.33 -6.82
CA LYS A 277 -18.46 9.21 -6.01
C LYS A 277 -18.93 9.26 -4.56
N LEU A 278 -20.25 9.40 -4.36
CA LEU A 278 -20.85 9.45 -3.02
C LEU A 278 -20.63 8.14 -2.26
N ASP A 279 -20.77 6.99 -2.93
CA ASP A 279 -20.51 5.69 -2.34
C ASP A 279 -19.03 5.51 -1.96
N CYS A 280 -18.10 5.97 -2.81
CA CYS A 280 -16.66 5.95 -2.52
C CYS A 280 -16.34 6.80 -1.28
N VAL A 281 -16.80 8.06 -1.27
CA VAL A 281 -16.62 8.98 -0.13
C VAL A 281 -17.20 8.41 1.16
N MET A 282 -18.43 7.89 1.12
CA MET A 282 -19.07 7.31 2.31
C MET A 282 -18.31 6.09 2.84
N LYS A 283 -17.86 5.20 1.95
CA LYS A 283 -17.07 4.02 2.33
C LYS A 283 -15.75 4.44 2.97
N GLU A 284 -15.06 5.40 2.37
CA GLU A 284 -13.79 5.91 2.86
C GLU A 284 -13.95 6.59 4.23
N VAL A 285 -14.97 7.43 4.43
CA VAL A 285 -15.26 8.02 5.74
C VAL A 285 -15.53 6.94 6.81
N ILE A 286 -16.27 5.88 6.46
CA ILE A 286 -16.50 4.75 7.37
C ILE A 286 -15.20 4.03 7.68
N LEU A 287 -14.31 3.85 6.71
CA LEU A 287 -13.01 3.21 6.88
C LEU A 287 -12.12 4.04 7.81
N ILE A 288 -11.93 5.33 7.51
CA ILE A 288 -11.11 6.24 8.29
C ILE A 288 -11.62 6.32 9.74
N SER A 289 -12.93 6.44 9.94
CA SER A 289 -13.53 6.51 11.29
C SER A 289 -13.44 5.22 12.12
N LYS A 290 -13.09 4.09 11.51
CA LYS A 290 -12.85 2.80 12.18
C LYS A 290 -11.37 2.42 12.26
N SER A 291 -10.52 3.09 11.48
CA SER A 291 -9.09 2.78 11.42
C SER A 291 -8.38 3.17 12.72
N GLN A 292 -7.37 2.39 13.10
CA GLN A 292 -6.46 2.81 14.16
C GLN A 292 -5.71 4.05 13.69
N LYS A 293 -5.66 5.06 14.55
CA LYS A 293 -4.98 6.32 14.24
C LYS A 293 -3.48 6.07 14.04
N SER A 294 -2.94 6.63 12.98
CA SER A 294 -1.51 6.68 12.76
C SER A 294 -0.95 7.95 13.41
N ASN A 295 0.28 7.86 13.93
CA ASN A 295 1.02 9.05 14.40
C ASN A 295 1.58 9.88 13.22
N LYS A 296 1.03 9.71 12.01
CA LYS A 296 1.48 10.42 10.81
C LYS A 296 0.75 11.76 10.73
N ILE A 297 1.54 12.82 10.54
CA ILE A 297 1.05 14.19 10.41
C ILE A 297 1.26 14.71 9.00
N VAL A 298 0.40 15.64 8.59
CA VAL A 298 0.42 16.29 7.26
C VAL A 298 0.35 17.80 7.46
N GLU A 299 1.05 18.57 6.62
CA GLU A 299 0.98 20.03 6.66
C GLU A 299 -0.39 20.54 6.18
N THR A 300 -0.98 21.46 6.93
CA THR A 300 -2.28 22.04 6.58
C THR A 300 -2.23 22.81 5.26
N THR A 301 -1.06 23.29 4.84
CA THR A 301 -0.82 24.05 3.60
C THR A 301 -0.80 23.19 2.33
N GLU A 302 -1.06 21.88 2.42
CA GLU A 302 -1.11 21.01 1.25
C GLU A 302 -2.15 21.48 0.22
N LYS A 303 -1.71 21.62 -1.04
CA LYS A 303 -2.53 22.11 -2.17
C LYS A 303 -3.84 21.34 -2.33
N LYS A 304 -3.85 20.04 -2.03
CA LYS A 304 -5.01 19.15 -2.22
C LYS A 304 -6.22 19.50 -1.37
N ILE A 305 -6.03 20.18 -0.23
CA ILE A 305 -7.13 20.64 0.66
C ILE A 305 -7.28 22.17 0.69
N TYR A 306 -6.52 22.89 -0.15
CA TYR A 306 -6.45 24.35 -0.15
C TYR A 306 -7.82 25.01 -0.28
N ASP A 307 -8.71 24.46 -1.10
CA ASP A 307 -10.04 25.03 -1.35
C ASP A 307 -10.94 25.09 -0.10
N LEU A 308 -10.74 24.16 0.83
CA LEU A 308 -11.46 24.15 2.12
C LEU A 308 -10.88 25.16 3.09
N ILE A 309 -9.56 25.28 3.13
CA ILE A 309 -8.87 26.07 4.16
C ILE A 309 -8.66 27.52 3.77
N GLN A 310 -8.67 27.88 2.49
CA GLN A 310 -8.44 29.26 2.02
C GLN A 310 -9.46 30.27 2.55
N LYS A 311 -10.63 29.80 2.98
CA LYS A 311 -11.68 30.62 3.61
C LYS A 311 -11.38 30.97 5.07
N VAL A 312 -10.36 30.35 5.65
CA VAL A 312 -9.94 30.54 7.05
C VAL A 312 -8.65 31.35 7.06
N ASP A 313 -8.60 32.41 7.87
CA ASP A 313 -7.36 33.18 8.06
C ASP A 313 -6.25 32.27 8.61
N SER A 314 -5.08 32.33 7.97
CA SER A 314 -3.87 31.58 8.32
C SER A 314 -3.48 31.63 9.81
N ASN A 315 -3.81 32.70 10.53
CA ASN A 315 -3.55 32.81 11.96
C ASN A 315 -4.39 31.84 12.82
N PHE A 316 -5.48 31.31 12.25
CA PHE A 316 -6.40 30.36 12.87
C PHE A 316 -6.19 28.92 12.38
N LEU A 317 -5.17 28.67 11.56
CA LEU A 317 -4.84 27.33 11.10
C LEU A 317 -3.66 26.75 11.92
N PRO A 318 -3.75 25.49 12.39
CA PRO A 318 -2.57 24.79 12.88
C PRO A 318 -1.62 24.49 11.71
N GLN A 319 -0.33 24.29 12.00
CA GLN A 319 0.65 23.95 10.96
C GLN A 319 0.49 22.51 10.47
N TYR A 320 0.21 21.59 11.40
CA TYR A 320 0.05 20.16 11.12
C TYR A 320 -1.28 19.61 11.65
N ILE A 321 -1.80 18.61 10.95
CA ILE A 321 -2.99 17.81 11.33
C ILE A 321 -2.70 16.32 11.17
N SER A 322 -3.59 15.47 11.68
CA SER A 322 -3.48 14.02 11.46
C SER A 322 -3.69 13.64 9.99
N ARG A 323 -3.02 12.58 9.55
CA ARG A 323 -3.23 12.00 8.21
C ARG A 323 -4.68 11.57 7.99
N GLU A 324 -5.36 11.11 9.04
CA GLU A 324 -6.75 10.67 8.94
C GLU A 324 -7.71 11.85 8.77
N LEU A 325 -7.48 12.98 9.47
CA LEU A 325 -8.25 14.18 9.20
C LEU A 325 -7.97 14.70 7.79
N PHE A 326 -6.71 14.68 7.35
CA PHE A 326 -6.36 15.06 5.98
C PHE A 326 -7.13 14.23 4.94
N ARG A 327 -7.14 12.89 5.05
CA ARG A 327 -7.94 12.00 4.19
C ARG A 327 -9.44 12.33 4.27
N PHE A 328 -9.94 12.61 5.46
CA PHE A 328 -11.33 13.03 5.63
C PHE A 328 -11.63 14.36 4.91
N LEU A 329 -10.72 15.33 4.94
CA LEU A 329 -10.87 16.60 4.22
C LEU A 329 -10.85 16.41 2.70
N LEU A 330 -10.04 15.49 2.16
CA LEU A 330 -10.08 15.12 0.74
C LEU A 330 -11.47 14.57 0.35
N CYS A 331 -12.03 13.68 1.17
CA CYS A 331 -13.40 13.20 1.00
C CYS A 331 -14.42 14.35 1.00
N MET A 332 -14.23 15.36 1.84
CA MET A 332 -15.13 16.51 1.90
C MET A 332 -15.03 17.44 0.69
N ASN A 333 -13.84 17.58 0.09
CA ASN A 333 -13.68 18.28 -1.19
C ASN A 333 -14.56 17.66 -2.27
N ILE A 334 -14.49 16.34 -2.41
CA ILE A 334 -15.29 15.59 -3.37
C ILE A 334 -16.77 15.69 -3.01
N TYR A 335 -17.12 15.49 -1.74
CA TYR A 335 -18.51 15.54 -1.27
C TYR A 335 -19.21 16.86 -1.62
N ASN A 336 -18.51 17.98 -1.46
CA ASN A 336 -19.07 19.31 -1.71
C ASN A 336 -19.37 19.58 -3.19
N THR A 337 -18.85 18.79 -4.12
CA THR A 337 -19.12 18.91 -5.56
C THR A 337 -20.16 17.90 -6.07
N ILE A 338 -20.65 16.98 -5.23
CA ILE A 338 -21.57 15.93 -5.66
C ILE A 338 -23.01 16.43 -5.68
N GLU A 339 -23.67 16.29 -6.85
CA GLU A 339 -25.11 16.45 -6.98
C GLU A 339 -25.81 15.08 -6.91
N SER A 340 -26.39 14.74 -5.75
CA SER A 340 -27.07 13.46 -5.52
C SER A 340 -28.35 13.63 -4.68
N LYS A 341 -29.34 12.77 -4.91
CA LYS A 341 -30.57 12.70 -4.08
C LYS A 341 -30.30 12.13 -2.68
N ARG A 342 -29.18 11.43 -2.50
CA ARG A 342 -28.78 10.76 -1.24
C ARG A 342 -27.92 11.64 -0.32
N VAL A 343 -27.62 12.88 -0.71
CA VAL A 343 -26.76 13.82 0.04
C VAL A 343 -27.16 13.91 1.51
N ASN A 344 -28.46 14.07 1.83
CA ASN A 344 -28.96 14.15 3.21
C ASN A 344 -28.66 12.89 4.06
N LYS A 345 -28.72 11.70 3.46
CA LYS A 345 -28.37 10.44 4.14
C LYS A 345 -26.86 10.35 4.35
N ALA A 346 -26.08 10.77 3.35
CA ALA A 346 -24.63 10.82 3.43
C ALA A 346 -24.14 11.82 4.48
N THR A 347 -24.76 13.00 4.61
CA THR A 347 -24.42 14.00 5.65
C THR A 347 -24.44 13.38 7.04
N LYS A 348 -25.48 12.60 7.37
CA LYS A 348 -25.58 11.92 8.68
C LYS A 348 -24.47 10.89 8.90
N ILE A 349 -24.00 10.22 7.84
CA ILE A 349 -22.89 9.26 7.91
C ILE A 349 -21.58 10.02 8.11
N ILE A 350 -21.37 11.10 7.36
CA ILE A 350 -20.19 11.96 7.43
C ILE A 350 -20.05 12.58 8.82
N GLU A 351 -21.13 13.16 9.38
CA GLU A 351 -21.15 13.71 10.73
C GLU A 351 -20.80 12.67 11.79
N ARG A 352 -21.41 11.48 11.70
CA ARG A 352 -21.11 10.38 12.63
C ARG A 352 -19.67 9.87 12.48
N GLY A 353 -19.18 9.80 11.25
CA GLY A 353 -17.80 9.41 10.93
C GLY A 353 -16.81 10.41 11.51
N LEU A 354 -17.03 11.70 11.30
CA LEU A 354 -16.22 12.79 11.84
C LEU A 354 -16.23 12.80 13.36
N TYR A 355 -17.40 12.67 13.98
CA TYR A 355 -17.50 12.62 15.44
C TYR A 355 -16.70 11.45 16.02
N LYS A 356 -16.79 10.25 15.43
CA LYS A 356 -15.97 9.10 15.83
C LYS A 356 -14.49 9.36 15.63
N LEU A 357 -14.13 9.95 14.50
CA LEU A 357 -12.73 10.26 14.15
C LEU A 357 -12.04 11.15 15.18
N LEU A 358 -12.78 12.13 15.73
CA LEU A 358 -12.27 13.17 16.62
C LEU A 358 -12.40 12.84 18.11
N MET A 359 -13.15 11.80 18.49
CA MET A 359 -13.41 11.42 19.88
C MET A 359 -12.36 10.46 20.48
N HIS A 360 -11.22 10.29 19.82
CA HIS A 360 -10.11 9.45 20.30
C HIS A 360 -8.98 10.30 20.91
N ASP A 361 -8.49 9.87 22.06
CA ASP A 361 -7.64 10.63 23.00
C ASP A 361 -6.19 10.11 23.05
N GLU A 362 -5.58 9.78 21.91
CA GLU A 362 -4.21 9.23 21.90
C GLU A 362 -3.15 10.34 22.06
N ASP A 363 -3.08 11.29 21.13
CA ASP A 363 -2.19 12.46 21.20
C ASP A 363 -3.00 13.74 21.36
N LEU A 364 -2.84 14.40 22.52
CA LEU A 364 -3.64 15.56 22.88
C LEU A 364 -3.42 16.76 21.94
N PHE A 365 -2.20 16.99 21.47
CA PHE A 365 -1.89 18.12 20.59
C PHE A 365 -2.45 17.88 19.19
N ILE A 366 -2.28 16.68 18.65
CA ILE A 366 -2.86 16.32 17.34
C ILE A 366 -4.38 16.37 17.39
N SER A 367 -5.00 15.79 18.43
CA SER A 367 -6.47 15.86 18.60
C SER A 367 -6.96 17.30 18.73
N PHE A 368 -6.21 18.17 19.44
CA PHE A 368 -6.55 19.59 19.53
C PHE A 368 -6.49 20.28 18.15
N ALA A 369 -5.43 20.05 17.38
CA ALA A 369 -5.26 20.62 16.04
C ALA A 369 -6.40 20.20 15.11
N ASP A 370 -6.70 18.90 15.09
CA ASP A 370 -7.75 18.31 14.26
C ASP A 370 -9.13 18.91 14.57
N ILE A 371 -9.50 18.94 15.85
CA ILE A 371 -10.77 19.51 16.30
C ILE A 371 -10.85 21.01 16.00
N TYR A 372 -9.77 21.74 16.25
CA TYR A 372 -9.72 23.17 15.97
C TYR A 372 -9.96 23.44 14.48
N LEU A 373 -9.25 22.72 13.60
CA LEU A 373 -9.40 22.87 12.16
C LEU A 373 -10.83 22.53 11.72
N CYS A 374 -11.39 21.42 12.19
CA CYS A 374 -12.77 21.04 11.87
C CYS A 374 -13.79 22.10 12.25
N ILE A 375 -13.66 22.73 13.42
CA ILE A 375 -14.56 23.80 13.85
C ILE A 375 -14.52 24.99 12.90
N ARG A 376 -13.34 25.30 12.32
CA ARG A 376 -13.16 26.41 11.38
C ARG A 376 -13.64 26.11 9.98
N VAL A 377 -13.36 24.91 9.48
CA VAL A 377 -13.72 24.50 8.11
C VAL A 377 -15.22 24.19 8.02
N PHE A 378 -15.83 23.64 9.06
CA PHE A 378 -17.23 23.20 9.05
C PHE A 378 -18.08 23.82 10.18
N PRO A 379 -18.16 25.17 10.29
CA PRO A 379 -18.81 25.83 11.43
C PRO A 379 -20.33 25.61 11.51
N HIS A 380 -20.94 25.11 10.44
CA HIS A 380 -22.38 24.88 10.33
C HIS A 380 -22.81 23.47 10.75
N LEU A 381 -21.86 22.56 11.05
CA LEU A 381 -22.21 21.20 11.44
C LEU A 381 -22.88 21.17 12.83
N PRO A 382 -23.92 20.34 13.05
CA PRO A 382 -24.57 20.20 14.34
C PRO A 382 -23.66 19.71 15.48
N ILE A 383 -22.52 19.09 15.16
CA ILE A 383 -21.56 18.54 16.13
C ILE A 383 -20.62 19.60 16.75
N ILE A 384 -20.67 20.84 16.26
CA ILE A 384 -19.75 21.92 16.67
C ILE A 384 -19.77 22.25 18.17
N PRO A 385 -20.93 22.28 18.86
CA PRO A 385 -20.95 22.49 20.30
C PRO A 385 -20.18 21.42 21.08
N GLN A 386 -20.32 20.15 20.69
CA GLN A 386 -19.58 19.05 21.32
C GLN A 386 -18.07 19.15 21.04
N LEU A 387 -17.70 19.46 19.80
CA LEU A 387 -16.29 19.66 19.43
C LEU A 387 -15.65 20.85 20.16
N THR A 388 -16.41 21.93 20.37
CA THR A 388 -15.93 23.11 21.12
C THR A 388 -15.64 22.76 22.58
N SER A 389 -16.54 22.01 23.22
CA SER A 389 -16.32 21.51 24.59
C SER A 389 -15.12 20.56 24.65
N LEU A 390 -14.96 19.67 23.68
CA LEU A 390 -13.80 18.76 23.62
C LEU A 390 -12.48 19.52 23.44
N ARG A 391 -12.45 20.55 22.59
CA ARG A 391 -11.29 21.43 22.40
C ARG A 391 -10.86 22.10 23.71
N GLU A 392 -11.83 22.60 24.50
CA GLU A 392 -11.55 23.23 25.80
C GLU A 392 -11.03 22.22 26.83
N ASN A 393 -11.57 21.00 26.82
CA ASN A 393 -11.06 19.91 27.66
C ASN A 393 -9.62 19.53 27.27
N LEU A 394 -9.32 19.44 25.98
CA LEU A 394 -7.96 19.15 25.49
C LEU A 394 -7.00 20.28 25.84
N PHE A 395 -7.39 21.54 25.68
CA PHE A 395 -6.60 22.70 26.12
C PHE A 395 -6.17 22.57 27.59
N SER A 396 -7.12 22.26 28.47
CA SER A 396 -6.87 22.05 29.90
C SER A 396 -5.94 20.85 30.16
N ARG A 397 -6.16 19.71 29.48
CA ARG A 397 -5.34 18.51 29.65
C ARG A 397 -3.91 18.69 29.16
N ILE A 398 -3.72 19.30 28.00
CA ILE A 398 -2.40 19.59 27.41
C ILE A 398 -1.58 20.43 28.40
N THR A 399 -2.15 21.52 28.88
CA THR A 399 -1.46 22.45 29.79
C THR A 399 -1.20 21.81 31.16
N LYS A 400 -2.13 21.02 31.69
CA LYS A 400 -1.93 20.26 32.94
C LYS A 400 -0.80 19.23 32.82
N GLN A 401 -0.78 18.44 31.75
CA GLN A 401 0.26 17.42 31.53
C GLN A 401 1.64 18.07 31.32
N ALA A 402 1.70 19.17 30.58
CA ALA A 402 2.95 19.90 30.36
C ALA A 402 3.55 20.45 31.68
N THR A 403 2.71 20.84 32.63
CA THR A 403 3.12 21.52 33.88
C THR A 403 3.23 20.60 35.10
N GLU A 404 2.88 19.32 34.98
CA GLU A 404 2.96 18.33 36.06
C GLU A 404 4.39 18.17 36.59
N LEU A 405 4.60 18.26 37.91
CA LEU A 405 5.93 18.13 38.48
C LEU A 405 6.27 16.65 38.72
N THR A 406 7.27 16.16 38.00
CA THR A 406 7.79 14.78 38.10
C THR A 406 9.17 14.70 38.77
N LYS A 407 9.77 15.86 39.07
CA LYS A 407 11.04 16.00 39.79
C LYS A 407 10.82 16.68 41.13
N SER A 408 11.60 16.26 42.14
CA SER A 408 11.50 16.84 43.47
C SER A 408 12.14 18.21 43.48
N LEU A 409 11.50 19.21 44.10
CA LEU A 409 12.11 20.54 44.27
C LEU A 409 13.36 20.53 45.16
N GLN A 410 13.67 19.39 45.81
CA GLN A 410 14.91 19.20 46.57
C GLN A 410 16.09 18.68 45.73
N ASP A 411 15.86 18.36 44.45
CA ASP A 411 16.91 17.96 43.52
C ASP A 411 17.95 19.09 43.32
N SER A 412 19.04 18.83 42.57
CA SER A 412 20.05 19.86 42.32
C SER A 412 19.49 21.00 41.46
N LEU A 413 19.92 22.24 41.75
CA LEU A 413 19.49 23.42 41.01
C LEU A 413 19.70 23.28 39.50
N ILE A 414 20.85 22.73 39.08
CA ILE A 414 21.18 22.52 37.67
C ILE A 414 20.16 21.57 37.02
N LEU A 415 19.82 20.46 37.70
CA LEU A 415 18.84 19.50 37.19
C LEU A 415 17.46 20.16 37.02
N LEU A 416 17.03 20.95 38.01
CA LEU A 416 15.73 21.63 37.97
C LEU A 416 15.67 22.71 36.88
N LYS A 417 16.73 23.52 36.71
CA LYS A 417 16.81 24.51 35.63
C LYS A 417 16.71 23.84 34.25
N VAL A 418 17.43 22.73 34.03
CA VAL A 418 17.35 21.96 32.79
C VAL A 418 15.97 21.34 32.60
N TYR A 419 15.37 20.78 33.67
CA TYR A 419 14.04 20.17 33.64
C TYR A 419 12.96 21.16 33.20
N PHE A 420 12.87 22.33 33.83
CA PHE A 420 11.86 23.32 33.48
C PHE A 420 12.11 23.94 32.11
N LYS A 421 13.39 24.17 31.74
CA LYS A 421 13.75 24.64 30.40
C LYS A 421 13.30 23.66 29.32
N GLY A 422 13.60 22.36 29.51
CA GLY A 422 13.20 21.30 28.60
C GLY A 422 11.68 21.24 28.46
N LYS A 423 10.95 21.24 29.58
CA LYS A 423 9.48 21.24 29.56
C LYS A 423 8.87 22.40 28.80
N HIS A 424 9.33 23.63 29.07
CA HIS A 424 8.83 24.82 28.37
C HIS A 424 9.20 24.79 26.89
N TYR A 425 10.42 24.39 26.55
CA TYR A 425 10.85 24.26 25.15
C TYR A 425 10.00 23.23 24.38
N ASP A 426 9.85 22.02 24.90
CA ASP A 426 9.06 20.95 24.27
C ASP A 426 7.59 21.36 24.11
N PHE A 427 7.03 22.02 25.13
CA PHE A 427 5.69 22.58 25.08
C PHE A 427 5.54 23.64 23.99
N CYS A 428 6.44 24.64 23.93
CA CYS A 428 6.40 25.69 22.93
C CYS A 428 6.58 25.16 21.50
N GLU A 429 7.46 24.17 21.28
CA GLU A 429 7.63 23.52 19.99
C GLU A 429 6.36 22.78 19.55
N SER A 430 5.65 22.15 20.50
CA SER A 430 4.37 21.47 20.24
C SER A 430 3.25 22.49 19.95
N VAL A 431 3.20 23.59 20.70
CA VAL A 431 2.26 24.71 20.47
C VAL A 431 2.47 25.31 19.08
N LYS A 432 3.72 25.55 18.65
CA LYS A 432 3.99 26.09 17.31
C LYS A 432 3.45 25.20 16.18
N LYS A 433 3.53 23.88 16.34
CA LYS A 433 3.10 22.90 15.32
C LYS A 433 1.58 22.70 15.28
N PHE A 434 0.94 22.58 16.43
CA PHE A 434 -0.43 22.07 16.53
C PHE A 434 -1.46 23.10 17.01
N VAL A 435 -1.01 24.22 17.56
CA VAL A 435 -1.89 25.30 18.00
C VAL A 435 -1.83 26.44 16.97
N PRO A 436 -2.97 27.02 16.59
CA PRO A 436 -3.00 28.22 15.76
C PRO A 436 -2.29 29.41 16.41
N LYS A 437 -1.63 30.25 15.59
CA LYS A 437 -0.83 31.39 16.05
C LYS A 437 -1.59 32.32 16.98
N ASN A 438 -2.87 32.56 16.70
CA ASN A 438 -3.71 33.44 17.51
C ASN A 438 -3.96 32.92 18.95
N SER A 439 -3.69 31.65 19.22
CA SER A 439 -3.89 31.00 20.53
C SER A 439 -2.58 30.66 21.25
N HIS A 440 -1.41 30.91 20.65
CA HIS A 440 -0.10 30.60 21.26
C HIS A 440 0.06 31.26 22.63
N LEU A 441 -0.23 32.56 22.71
CA LEU A 441 -0.11 33.32 23.95
C LEU A 441 -1.03 32.77 25.06
N SER A 442 -2.26 32.34 24.72
CA SER A 442 -3.19 31.77 25.69
C SER A 442 -2.69 30.44 26.27
N PHE A 443 -2.07 29.59 25.45
CA PHE A 443 -1.44 28.36 25.93
C PHE A 443 -0.25 28.67 26.84
N GLU A 444 0.58 29.64 26.48
CA GLU A 444 1.76 30.01 27.27
C GLU A 444 1.38 30.66 28.61
N ILE A 445 0.40 31.55 28.63
CA ILE A 445 -0.16 32.13 29.86
C ILE A 445 -0.66 31.03 30.80
N THR A 446 -1.46 30.08 30.29
CA THR A 446 -2.00 28.98 31.10
C THR A 446 -0.91 28.04 31.58
N PHE A 447 0.12 27.77 30.76
CA PHE A 447 1.29 27.00 31.16
C PHE A 447 1.97 27.62 32.39
N PHE A 448 2.27 28.92 32.38
CA PHE A 448 2.90 29.55 33.54
C PHE A 448 1.97 29.66 34.75
N ASN A 449 0.67 29.90 34.55
CA ASN A 449 -0.30 29.88 35.63
C ASN A 449 -0.32 28.53 36.38
N LEU A 450 -0.40 27.42 35.64
CA LEU A 450 -0.41 26.09 36.25
C LEU A 450 0.95 25.71 36.82
N LEU A 451 2.05 26.02 36.12
CA LEU A 451 3.41 25.73 36.60
C LEU A 451 3.68 26.42 37.94
N TYR A 452 3.41 27.72 38.04
CA TYR A 452 3.61 28.49 39.27
C TYR A 452 2.71 28.00 40.39
N THR A 453 1.45 27.65 40.09
CA THR A 453 0.53 27.04 41.06
C THR A 453 1.10 25.74 41.61
N ASN A 454 1.50 24.81 40.73
CA ASN A 454 2.06 23.52 41.11
C ASN A 454 3.32 23.70 41.98
N ILE A 455 4.19 24.66 41.65
CA ILE A 455 5.42 24.92 42.42
C ILE A 455 5.11 25.52 43.80
N ILE A 456 4.20 26.49 43.89
CA ILE A 456 3.75 27.06 45.18
C ILE A 456 3.21 25.94 46.07
N GLU A 457 2.31 25.11 45.54
CA GLU A 457 1.70 24.00 46.29
C GLU A 457 2.75 22.99 46.76
N ASN A 458 3.73 22.67 45.91
CA ASN A 458 4.81 21.74 46.27
C ASN A 458 5.73 22.34 47.35
N ILE A 459 6.06 23.64 47.27
CA ILE A 459 6.86 24.33 48.29
C ILE A 459 6.15 24.34 49.64
N LEU A 460 4.85 24.66 49.66
CA LEU A 460 4.05 24.69 50.88
C LEU A 460 3.91 23.30 51.53
N CYS A 461 4.11 22.22 50.79
CA CYS A 461 4.13 20.85 51.30
C CYS A 461 5.49 20.42 51.89
N ILE A 462 6.57 21.20 51.70
CA ILE A 462 7.89 20.85 52.21
C ILE A 462 7.91 21.02 53.73
N LYS A 463 8.28 19.95 54.46
CA LYS A 463 8.35 19.96 55.93
C LYS A 463 9.69 20.48 56.47
N TYR A 464 10.76 20.29 55.73
CA TYR A 464 12.12 20.65 56.13
C TYR A 464 12.95 21.00 54.90
N LEU A 465 13.72 22.07 54.97
CA LEU A 465 14.58 22.54 53.89
C LEU A 465 15.96 22.97 54.45
N PRO A 466 17.05 22.31 54.05
CA PRO A 466 18.41 22.74 54.36
C PRO A 466 18.73 24.14 53.83
N ASN A 467 19.66 24.86 54.49
CA ASN A 467 20.01 26.24 54.10
C ASN A 467 20.58 26.36 52.67
N ASP A 468 21.38 25.39 52.24
CA ASP A 468 21.88 25.28 50.85
C ASP A 468 20.71 25.12 49.86
N LYS A 469 19.67 24.38 50.25
CA LYS A 469 18.47 24.21 49.45
C LYS A 469 17.54 25.44 49.44
N ILE A 470 17.55 26.27 50.48
CA ILE A 470 16.86 27.56 50.47
C ILE A 470 17.44 28.45 49.36
N ALA A 471 18.78 28.53 49.28
CA ALA A 471 19.46 29.29 48.23
C ALA A 471 19.18 28.73 46.83
N ASP A 472 19.23 27.40 46.66
CA ASP A 472 18.87 26.74 45.40
C ASP A 472 17.44 27.08 44.96
N ILE A 473 16.45 26.98 45.86
CA ILE A 473 15.04 27.26 45.52
C ILE A 473 14.84 28.75 45.23
N SER A 474 15.47 29.65 45.99
CA SER A 474 15.42 31.09 45.72
C SER A 474 15.88 31.43 44.29
N GLU A 475 17.02 30.87 43.89
CA GLU A 475 17.58 31.04 42.55
C GLU A 475 16.74 30.35 41.46
N LEU A 476 16.09 29.23 41.77
CA LEU A 476 15.16 28.56 40.87
C LEU A 476 13.90 29.40 40.62
N LEU A 477 13.29 29.98 41.67
CA LEU A 477 12.11 30.83 41.54
C LEU A 477 12.39 32.06 40.68
N ARG A 478 13.57 32.68 40.87
CA ARG A 478 14.04 33.78 40.02
C ARG A 478 14.18 33.36 38.56
N TYR A 479 14.82 32.21 38.31
CA TYR A 479 14.97 31.66 36.96
C TYR A 479 13.62 31.41 36.28
N LEU A 480 12.63 30.89 37.01
CA LEU A 480 11.29 30.64 36.49
C LEU A 480 10.49 31.91 36.20
N LEU A 481 10.73 32.99 36.95
CA LEU A 481 10.21 34.33 36.63
C LEU A 481 10.86 34.90 35.36
N GLU A 482 12.15 34.67 35.17
CA GLU A 482 12.86 35.08 33.95
C GLU A 482 12.39 34.30 32.72
N MET A 483 12.00 33.03 32.87
CA MET A 483 11.46 32.23 31.77
C MET A 483 10.16 32.80 31.19
N SER A 484 9.36 33.53 31.97
CA SER A 484 8.09 34.14 31.51
C SER A 484 8.25 35.59 31.02
N TYR A 485 9.49 36.06 30.76
CA TYR A 485 9.74 37.47 30.44
C TYR A 485 8.99 38.02 29.23
N ASN A 486 8.66 37.16 28.26
CA ASN A 486 7.93 37.54 27.04
C ASN A 486 6.42 37.67 27.24
N ILE A 487 5.91 37.29 28.41
CA ILE A 487 4.48 37.30 28.71
C ILE A 487 4.17 38.50 29.60
N PRO A 488 3.13 39.30 29.28
CA PRO A 488 2.67 40.35 30.18
C PRO A 488 2.32 39.76 31.55
N LYS A 489 2.97 40.27 32.61
CA LYS A 489 2.88 39.72 33.97
C LYS A 489 1.45 39.76 34.50
N GLU A 490 0.70 40.78 34.11
CA GLU A 490 -0.71 40.99 34.46
C GLU A 490 -1.63 39.92 33.87
N SER A 491 -1.18 39.21 32.82
CA SER A 491 -1.94 38.11 32.21
C SER A 491 -1.77 36.78 32.95
N ILE A 492 -0.74 36.65 33.79
CA ILE A 492 -0.49 35.48 34.62
C ILE A 492 -1.12 35.76 35.99
N CYS A 493 -2.35 35.29 36.21
CA CYS A 493 -3.12 35.51 37.44
C CYS A 493 -2.35 35.17 38.73
N ILE A 494 -1.48 34.15 38.71
CA ILE A 494 -0.74 33.71 39.90
C ILE A 494 0.63 34.40 40.05
N TYR A 495 1.00 35.32 39.15
CA TYR A 495 2.33 35.93 39.10
C TYR A 495 2.67 36.70 40.38
N SER A 496 1.74 37.51 40.90
CA SER A 496 1.95 38.30 42.12
C SER A 496 2.28 37.43 43.33
N ARG A 497 1.52 36.33 43.50
CA ARG A 497 1.75 35.34 44.56
C ARG A 497 3.06 34.59 44.38
N PHE A 498 3.40 34.19 43.15
CA PHE A 498 4.68 33.52 42.85
C PHE A 498 5.88 34.44 43.05
N SER A 499 5.78 35.71 42.64
CA SER A 499 6.80 36.74 42.88
C SER A 499 6.96 37.01 44.37
N THR A 500 5.86 37.04 45.13
CA THR A 500 5.88 37.18 46.60
C THR A 500 6.66 36.03 47.24
N LEU A 501 6.42 34.79 46.79
CA LEU A 501 7.18 33.62 47.24
C LEU A 501 8.68 33.79 46.97
N SER A 502 9.04 34.22 45.76
CA SER A 502 10.44 34.48 45.39
C SER A 502 11.10 35.56 46.27
N CYS A 503 10.36 36.61 46.64
CA CYS A 503 10.86 37.64 47.56
C CYS A 503 11.11 37.08 48.96
N ILE A 504 10.18 36.29 49.51
CA ILE A 504 10.31 35.70 50.85
C ILE A 504 11.52 34.75 50.92
N PHE A 505 11.79 33.97 49.88
CA PHE A 505 12.96 33.07 49.81
C PHE A 505 14.30 33.82 49.68
N LYS A 506 14.28 35.09 49.27
CA LYS A 506 15.47 35.92 49.11
C LYS A 506 15.78 36.74 50.36
N ASN A 507 14.73 37.20 51.04
CA ASN A 507 14.83 38.14 52.15
C ASN A 507 15.17 37.44 53.48
N ASP A 508 15.71 38.21 54.41
CA ASP A 508 15.79 37.77 55.81
C ASP A 508 14.45 37.98 56.56
N LEU A 509 14.38 37.51 57.81
CA LEU A 509 13.16 37.61 58.61
C LEU A 509 12.74 39.06 58.87
N PRO A 510 13.62 40.00 59.28
CA PRO A 510 13.28 41.42 59.41
C PRO A 510 12.71 42.05 58.13
N GLU A 511 13.34 41.82 56.98
CA GLU A 511 12.87 42.34 55.70
C GLU A 511 11.49 41.78 55.33
N THR A 512 11.29 40.47 55.51
CA THR A 512 10.00 39.82 55.28
C THR A 512 8.89 40.40 56.17
N ILE A 513 9.18 40.69 57.44
CA ILE A 513 8.23 41.34 58.36
C ILE A 513 7.89 42.75 57.88
N SER A 514 8.90 43.50 57.45
CA SER A 514 8.74 44.88 56.95
C SER A 514 7.88 44.91 55.70
N ASP A 515 8.16 44.05 54.71
CA ASP A 515 7.40 43.99 53.46
C ASP A 515 5.97 43.51 53.68
N TYR A 516 5.75 42.58 54.62
CA TYR A 516 4.40 42.17 55.01
C TYR A 516 3.60 43.33 55.61
N LYS A 517 4.18 44.05 56.58
CA LYS A 517 3.53 45.20 57.24
C LYS A 517 3.26 46.35 56.27
N ALA A 518 4.10 46.50 55.24
CA ALA A 518 3.92 47.48 54.18
C ALA A 518 2.86 47.06 53.13
N GLY A 519 2.24 45.88 53.26
CA GLY A 519 1.22 45.38 52.34
C GLY A 519 1.77 44.99 50.96
N LYS A 520 3.08 44.72 50.84
CA LYS A 520 3.73 44.39 49.56
C LYS A 520 3.67 42.90 49.21
N LEU A 521 3.35 42.04 50.18
CA LEU A 521 3.32 40.59 50.00
C LEU A 521 1.89 40.12 49.70
N ASP A 522 1.69 39.55 48.51
CA ASP A 522 0.42 38.94 48.10
C ASP A 522 0.39 37.46 48.52
N ILE A 523 0.12 37.22 49.81
CA ILE A 523 0.13 35.88 50.40
C ILE A 523 -0.85 35.78 51.57
N SER A 524 -1.48 34.61 51.73
CA SER A 524 -2.35 34.34 52.88
C SER A 524 -1.54 34.23 54.18
N LYS A 525 -2.16 34.58 55.31
CA LYS A 525 -1.54 34.47 56.65
C LYS A 525 -1.05 33.05 56.95
N ASN A 526 -1.83 32.05 56.55
CA ASN A 526 -1.50 30.64 56.76
C ASN A 526 -0.29 30.21 55.94
N ASP A 527 -0.24 30.59 54.66
CA ASP A 527 0.90 30.26 53.79
C ASP A 527 2.17 30.97 54.28
N LEU A 528 2.07 32.25 54.66
CA LEU A 528 3.19 33.00 55.19
C LEU A 528 3.75 32.38 56.47
N LYS A 529 2.87 31.96 57.39
CA LYS A 529 3.27 31.24 58.60
C LYS A 529 4.04 29.96 58.26
N SER A 530 3.53 29.16 57.32
CA SER A 530 4.20 27.92 56.88
C SER A 530 5.59 28.19 56.30
N LEU A 531 5.72 29.22 55.47
CA LEU A 531 7.01 29.61 54.87
C LEU A 531 8.02 30.12 55.91
N ILE A 532 7.59 30.92 56.89
CA ILE A 532 8.49 31.42 57.95
C ILE A 532 9.01 30.26 58.79
N VAL A 533 8.15 29.28 59.11
CA VAL A 533 8.56 28.08 59.83
C VAL A 533 9.55 27.25 59.01
N LEU A 534 9.34 27.17 57.70
CA LEU A 534 10.20 26.42 56.78
C LEU A 534 11.58 27.08 56.60
N LEU A 535 11.64 28.39 56.46
CA LEU A 535 12.85 29.13 56.05
C LEU A 535 13.71 29.61 57.23
N HIS A 536 13.10 29.85 58.39
CA HIS A 536 13.81 30.47 59.52
C HIS A 536 13.83 29.57 60.77
N LYS A 537 15.03 29.42 61.31
CA LYS A 537 15.26 28.74 62.59
C LYS A 537 14.49 29.41 63.72
N GLU A 538 14.21 28.61 64.76
CA GLU A 538 13.48 29.09 65.92
C GLU A 538 14.19 30.24 66.63
N SER A 539 13.45 31.33 66.82
CA SER A 539 13.89 32.51 67.54
C SER A 539 12.70 33.22 68.17
N LYS A 540 12.97 34.04 69.19
CA LYS A 540 11.95 34.87 69.84
C LYS A 540 11.22 35.75 68.82
N THR A 541 11.97 36.41 67.93
CA THR A 541 11.44 37.27 66.86
C THR A 541 10.52 36.50 65.92
N ARG A 542 10.91 35.29 65.50
CA ARG A 542 10.08 34.43 64.64
C ARG A 542 8.76 34.07 65.32
N ASN A 543 8.82 33.59 66.56
CA ASN A 543 7.65 33.12 67.29
C ASN A 543 6.69 34.29 67.60
N THR A 544 7.22 35.46 67.98
CA THR A 544 6.40 36.67 68.18
C THR A 544 5.70 37.10 66.89
N PHE A 545 6.39 37.07 65.75
CA PHE A 545 5.78 37.42 64.47
C PHE A 545 4.70 36.41 64.05
N ILE A 546 4.98 35.11 64.13
CA ILE A 546 3.99 34.05 63.83
C ILE A 546 2.74 34.17 64.71
N SER A 547 2.87 34.53 65.99
CA SER A 547 1.72 34.75 66.87
C SER A 547 0.92 36.02 66.55
N SER A 548 1.50 36.94 65.77
CA SER A 548 0.85 38.20 65.34
C SER A 548 0.19 38.12 63.96
N LEU A 549 0.51 37.08 63.17
CA LEU A 549 -0.14 36.75 61.89
C LEU A 549 -1.49 36.11 62.15
#